data_AF-A0A9E4YPK6-F1
#
_entry.id   AF-A0A9E4YPK6-F1
#
_cell.length_a   1.000
_cell.length_b   1.000
_cell.length_c   1.000
_cell.angle_alpha   90.00
_cell.angle_beta   90.00
_cell.angle_gamma   90.00
#
_symmetry.space_group_name_H-M   'P 1'
#
loop_
_entity.id
_entity.type
_entity.pdbx_description
1 polymer ?
#
loop_
_entity_poly.entity_id
_entity_poly.type
_entity_poly.pdbx_seq_one_letter_code
_entity_poly.pdbx_strand_id
1 'polypeptide(L)'
;MGNPGPIWAQMMQDAACRAGPGTVYEILGYVAAGQSALTYGTDLEGDWWWIQSPDGSRRCWISNLLVSFQGDLPEVPILTPAPTPLEPLATTTEDPPPPPPPPPPAPT
;
A
#
# COMPACT_ATOMS: atom_id res chain seq x y z
N MET A 1 -17.95 -29.76 -0.36
CA MET A 1 -16.80 -28.86 -0.10
C MET A 1 -17.40 -27.61 0.51
N GLY A 2 -17.24 -27.42 1.82
CA GLY A 2 -17.84 -26.27 2.51
C GLY A 2 -17.13 -25.01 2.07
N ASN A 3 -17.88 -24.02 1.59
CA ASN A 3 -17.31 -22.69 1.32
C ASN A 3 -16.71 -22.17 2.64
N PRO A 4 -15.40 -21.85 2.70
CA PRO A 4 -14.85 -21.25 3.91
C PRO A 4 -15.65 -20.00 4.26
N GLY A 5 -15.96 -19.84 5.55
CA GLY A 5 -16.72 -18.70 6.04
C GLY A 5 -15.99 -17.38 5.74
N PRO A 6 -16.71 -16.24 5.78
CA PRO A 6 -16.10 -14.94 5.60
C PRO A 6 -14.98 -14.70 6.63
N ILE A 7 -13.80 -14.29 6.14
CA ILE A 7 -12.64 -13.96 6.98
C ILE A 7 -12.68 -12.48 7.30
N TRP A 8 -12.73 -12.15 8.58
CA TRP A 8 -12.78 -10.76 9.04
C TRP A 8 -11.42 -10.29 9.53
N ALA A 9 -10.92 -9.20 8.95
CA ALA A 9 -9.74 -8.48 9.41
C ALA A 9 -10.19 -7.34 10.33
N GLN A 10 -9.76 -7.37 11.58
CA GLN A 10 -10.00 -6.29 12.54
C GLN A 10 -8.82 -5.31 12.48
N MET A 11 -9.10 -4.03 12.22
CA MET A 11 -8.07 -2.99 12.24
C MET A 11 -7.62 -2.73 13.68
N MET A 12 -6.33 -2.94 13.95
CA MET A 12 -5.73 -2.63 15.26
C MET A 12 -5.44 -1.14 15.40
N GLN A 13 -5.16 -0.48 14.27
CA GLN A 13 -4.84 0.95 14.16
C GLN A 13 -5.49 1.50 12.89
N ASP A 14 -5.43 2.82 12.70
CA ASP A 14 -5.88 3.45 11.47
C ASP A 14 -5.03 2.93 10.30
N ALA A 15 -5.72 2.35 9.31
CA ALA A 15 -5.10 1.64 8.23
C ALA A 15 -5.35 2.32 6.88
N ALA A 16 -4.29 2.59 6.14
CA ALA A 16 -4.37 3.20 4.82
C ALA A 16 -4.86 2.19 3.78
N CYS A 17 -6.04 2.45 3.22
CA CYS A 17 -6.70 1.69 2.18
C CYS A 17 -6.08 2.09 0.83
N ARG A 18 -5.30 1.19 0.22
CA ARG A 18 -4.49 1.47 -0.98
C ARG A 18 -5.02 0.80 -2.24
N ALA A 19 -4.64 1.35 -3.40
CA ALA A 19 -4.99 0.79 -4.70
C ALA A 19 -4.27 -0.53 -5.03
N GLY A 20 -3.12 -0.78 -4.40
CA GLY A 20 -2.32 -1.99 -4.57
C GLY A 20 -1.56 -2.37 -3.30
N PRO A 21 -0.96 -3.58 -3.26
CA PRO A 21 -0.16 -4.07 -2.16
C PRO A 21 1.21 -3.40 -2.22
N GLY A 22 1.44 -2.44 -1.32
CA GLY A 22 2.69 -1.72 -1.24
C GLY A 22 2.51 -0.25 -0.89
N THR A 23 3.54 0.35 -0.32
CA THR A 23 3.54 1.78 0.04
C THR A 23 3.64 2.71 -1.17
N VAL A 24 4.07 2.18 -2.32
CA VAL A 24 4.16 2.88 -3.62
C VAL A 24 2.78 3.14 -4.25
N TYR A 25 1.76 2.36 -3.89
CA TYR A 25 0.41 2.56 -4.41
C TYR A 25 -0.30 3.71 -3.68
N GLU A 26 -1.12 4.46 -4.41
CA GLU A 26 -1.89 5.56 -3.84
C GLU A 26 -2.85 5.10 -2.72
N ILE A 27 -3.14 6.03 -1.80
CA ILE A 27 -4.09 5.83 -0.71
C ILE A 27 -5.47 6.28 -1.19
N LEU A 28 -6.38 5.32 -1.33
CA LEU A 28 -7.78 5.54 -1.70
C LEU A 28 -8.63 6.01 -0.51
N GLY A 29 -8.17 5.78 0.71
CA GLY A 29 -8.87 6.19 1.94
C GLY A 29 -8.23 5.59 3.18
N TYR A 30 -8.98 5.62 4.29
CA TYR A 30 -8.53 5.07 5.57
C TYR A 30 -9.65 4.26 6.22
N VAL A 31 -9.25 3.19 6.91
CA VAL A 31 -10.13 2.40 7.76
C VAL A 31 -9.70 2.64 9.21
N ALA A 32 -10.62 3.12 10.03
CA ALA A 32 -10.32 3.46 11.42
C ALA A 32 -10.03 2.22 12.27
N ALA A 33 -9.21 2.40 13.31
CA ALA A 33 -8.97 1.38 14.33
C ALA A 33 -10.30 0.88 14.94
N GLY A 34 -10.37 -0.42 15.25
CA GLY A 34 -11.58 -1.04 15.80
C GLY A 34 -12.67 -1.34 14.77
N GLN A 35 -12.47 -1.04 13.48
CA GLN A 35 -13.35 -1.51 12.42
C GLN A 35 -12.93 -2.88 11.87
N SER A 36 -13.92 -3.70 11.51
CA SER A 36 -13.72 -4.99 10.87
C SER A 36 -14.09 -4.92 9.39
N ALA A 37 -13.28 -5.56 8.56
CA ALA A 37 -13.44 -5.59 7.12
C ALA A 37 -13.41 -7.03 6.61
N LEU A 38 -14.25 -7.32 5.62
CA LEU A 38 -14.28 -8.64 4.99
C LEU A 38 -13.06 -8.79 4.08
N THR A 39 -12.32 -9.88 4.25
CA THR A 39 -11.09 -10.19 3.52
C THR A 39 -11.39 -11.15 2.38
N TYR A 40 -10.86 -10.83 1.20
CA TYR A 40 -11.11 -11.56 -0.05
C TYR A 40 -9.84 -12.19 -0.62
N GLY A 41 -8.68 -11.67 -0.26
CA GLY A 41 -7.42 -11.97 -0.94
C GLY A 41 -6.21 -11.52 -0.13
N THR A 42 -5.05 -12.05 -0.50
CA THR A 42 -3.74 -11.59 -0.03
C THR A 42 -2.78 -11.43 -1.19
N ASP A 43 -1.64 -10.77 -1.00
CA ASP A 43 -0.59 -10.68 -2.00
C ASP A 43 0.28 -11.95 -1.99
N LEU A 44 1.30 -12.00 -2.86
CA LEU A 44 2.18 -13.17 -2.97
C LEU A 44 2.98 -13.41 -1.68
N GLU A 45 3.37 -12.33 -1.00
CA GLU A 45 4.16 -12.38 0.22
C GLU A 45 3.31 -12.54 1.50
N GLY A 46 2.02 -12.24 1.45
CA GLY A 46 1.14 -12.27 2.62
C GLY A 46 1.22 -11.02 3.51
N ASP A 47 1.85 -9.95 3.01
CA ASP A 47 2.04 -8.68 3.72
C ASP A 47 0.86 -7.71 3.54
N TRP A 48 -0.03 -7.98 2.58
CA TRP A 48 -1.14 -7.11 2.22
C TRP A 48 -2.44 -7.88 2.02
N TRP A 49 -3.53 -7.36 2.57
CA TRP A 49 -4.84 -7.97 2.50
C TRP A 49 -5.78 -7.16 1.63
N TRP A 50 -6.42 -7.84 0.68
CA TRP A 50 -7.50 -7.28 -0.12
C TRP A 50 -8.81 -7.40 0.63
N ILE A 51 -9.32 -6.26 1.11
CA ILE A 51 -10.52 -6.18 1.93
C ILE A 51 -11.62 -5.34 1.26
N GLN A 52 -12.87 -5.55 1.68
CA GLN A 52 -13.96 -4.61 1.46
C GLN A 52 -13.99 -3.60 2.60
N SER A 53 -14.00 -2.31 2.27
CA SER A 53 -14.14 -1.24 3.25
C SER A 53 -15.40 -1.47 4.12
N PRO A 54 -15.39 -1.10 5.41
CA PRO A 54 -16.53 -1.34 6.30
C PRO A 54 -17.85 -0.70 5.83
N ASP A 55 -17.76 0.38 5.07
CA ASP A 55 -18.90 1.09 4.46
C ASP A 55 -19.42 0.41 3.18
N GLY A 56 -18.77 -0.66 2.70
CA GLY A 56 -19.13 -1.35 1.47
C GLY A 56 -18.82 -0.57 0.18
N SER A 57 -18.20 0.61 0.26
CA SER A 57 -18.05 1.49 -0.91
C SER A 57 -16.97 1.02 -1.89
N ARG A 58 -15.90 0.38 -1.41
CA ARG A 58 -14.76 -0.01 -2.24
C ARG A 58 -13.96 -1.17 -1.67
N ARG A 59 -13.23 -1.85 -2.54
CA ARG A 59 -12.21 -2.82 -2.12
C ARG A 59 -10.82 -2.21 -2.24
N CYS A 60 -9.94 -2.54 -1.30
CA CYS A 60 -8.60 -1.98 -1.24
C CYS A 60 -7.63 -2.87 -0.47
N TRP A 61 -6.35 -2.55 -0.59
CA TRP A 61 -5.26 -3.23 0.10
C TRP A 61 -4.95 -2.56 1.43
N ILE A 62 -4.81 -3.37 2.47
CA ILE A 62 -4.43 -2.96 3.82
C ILE A 62 -3.20 -3.77 4.25
N SER A 63 -2.25 -3.15 4.95
CA SER A 63 -1.06 -3.84 5.45
C SER A 63 -1.41 -4.85 6.55
N ASN A 64 -0.82 -6.04 6.48
CA ASN A 64 -0.89 -7.10 7.49
C ASN A 64 -0.49 -6.62 8.89
N LEU A 65 0.45 -5.67 8.97
CA LEU A 65 0.94 -5.12 10.25
C LEU A 65 -0.13 -4.35 11.03
N LEU A 66 -1.20 -3.92 10.37
CA LEU A 66 -2.26 -3.09 10.96
C LEU A 66 -3.54 -3.88 11.24
N VAL A 67 -3.59 -5.16 10.89
CA VAL A 67 -4.77 -6.02 11.03
C VAL A 67 -4.51 -7.18 11.97
N SER A 68 -5.56 -7.57 12.69
CA SER A 68 -5.61 -8.83 13.42
C SER A 68 -6.74 -9.68 12.85
N PHE A 69 -6.44 -10.93 12.53
CA PHE A 69 -7.46 -11.91 12.15
C PHE A 69 -7.93 -12.67 13.37
N GLN A 70 -9.23 -12.96 13.41
CA GLN A 70 -9.82 -13.82 14.43
C GLN A 70 -10.21 -15.15 13.77
N GLY A 71 -9.36 -16.16 13.94
CA GLY A 71 -9.55 -17.52 13.41
C GLY A 71 -8.39 -18.00 12.53
N ASP A 72 -8.37 -19.30 12.23
CA ASP A 72 -7.47 -19.88 11.22
C ASP A 72 -7.80 -19.25 9.85
N LEU A 73 -6.83 -18.59 9.22
CA LEU A 73 -6.92 -18.05 7.85
C LEU A 73 -7.07 -19.24 6.89
N PRO A 74 -8.29 -19.64 6.47
CA PRO A 74 -8.44 -20.76 5.56
C PRO A 74 -8.11 -20.21 4.17
N GLU A 75 -6.89 -20.50 3.70
CA GLU A 75 -6.51 -20.47 2.29
C GLU A 75 -7.04 -19.26 1.51
N VAL A 76 -6.64 -18.05 1.95
CA VAL A 76 -6.99 -16.82 1.24
C VAL A 76 -6.31 -16.86 -0.14
N PRO A 77 -7.04 -16.63 -1.25
CA PRO A 77 -6.43 -16.67 -2.57
C PRO A 77 -5.41 -15.54 -2.71
N ILE A 78 -4.27 -15.88 -3.31
CA ILE A 78 -3.26 -14.89 -3.70
C ILE A 78 -3.78 -14.13 -4.91
N LEU A 79 -3.86 -12.80 -4.81
CA LEU A 79 -4.24 -11.92 -5.89
C LEU A 79 -2.98 -11.29 -6.48
N THR A 80 -2.82 -11.41 -7.79
CA THR A 80 -1.82 -10.62 -8.51
C THR A 80 -2.30 -9.17 -8.58
N PRO A 81 -1.55 -8.21 -8.03
CA PRO A 81 -1.92 -6.82 -8.12
C PRO A 81 -1.86 -6.31 -9.56
N ALA A 82 -2.61 -5.25 -9.83
CA ALA A 82 -2.44 -4.49 -11.05
C ALA A 82 -0.97 -4.03 -11.16
N PRO A 83 -0.41 -3.89 -12.38
CA PRO A 83 0.93 -3.37 -12.55
C PRO A 83 1.06 -2.05 -11.78
N THR A 84 2.15 -1.93 -11.02
CA THR A 84 2.44 -0.73 -10.26
C THR A 84 2.40 0.48 -11.20
N PRO A 85 1.86 1.63 -10.78
CA PRO A 85 2.09 2.87 -11.51
C PRO A 85 3.59 2.96 -11.76
N LEU A 86 3.99 3.19 -13.02
CA LEU A 86 5.37 3.51 -13.35
C LEU A 86 5.70 4.77 -12.55
N GLU A 87 6.31 4.61 -11.38
CA GLU A 87 6.99 5.71 -10.74
C GLU A 87 7.94 6.26 -11.82
N PRO A 88 7.91 7.56 -12.13
CA PRO A 88 8.96 8.12 -12.96
C PRO A 88 10.24 7.74 -12.24
N LEU A 89 11.08 6.90 -12.87
CA LEU A 89 12.42 6.63 -12.38
C LEU A 89 12.96 7.99 -11.99
N ALA A 90 13.23 8.18 -10.69
CA ALA A 90 14.06 9.27 -10.26
C ALA A 90 15.38 9.04 -11.00
N THR A 91 15.48 9.67 -12.17
CA THR A 91 16.74 9.82 -12.85
C THR A 91 17.51 10.62 -11.83
N THR A 92 18.47 10.01 -11.15
CA THR A 92 19.56 10.75 -10.58
C THR A 92 20.27 11.39 -11.76
N THR A 93 19.67 12.44 -12.31
CA THR A 93 20.41 13.53 -12.91
C THR A 93 21.11 14.10 -11.70
N GLU A 94 22.35 13.66 -11.50
CA GLU A 94 23.34 14.52 -10.88
C GLU A 94 23.13 15.90 -11.53
N ASP A 95 22.61 16.86 -10.76
CA ASP A 95 22.56 18.24 -11.19
C ASP A 95 23.97 18.58 -11.65
N PRO A 96 24.19 19.07 -12.90
CA PRO A 96 25.53 19.49 -13.28
C PRO A 96 26.01 20.50 -12.22
N PRO A 97 27.25 20.38 -11.70
CA PRO A 97 27.71 21.28 -10.66
C PRO A 97 27.47 22.73 -11.09
N PRO A 98 27.03 23.62 -10.17
CA PRO A 98 26.84 25.01 -10.51
C PRO A 98 28.12 25.56 -11.17
N PRO A 99 28.00 26.39 -12.22
CA PRO A 99 29.18 26.94 -12.87
C PRO A 99 30.06 27.65 -11.83
N PRO A 100 31.41 27.57 -11.95
CA PRO A 100 32.29 28.29 -11.04
C PRO A 100 31.97 29.79 -11.07
N PRO A 101 32.09 30.50 -9.93
CA PRO A 101 31.90 31.94 -9.92
C PRO A 101 32.90 32.62 -10.88
N PRO A 102 32.52 33.76 -11.51
CA PRO A 102 33.44 34.48 -12.37
C PRO A 102 34.71 34.89 -11.60
N PRO A 103 35.88 34.93 -12.24
CA PRO A 103 37.09 35.41 -11.60
C PRO A 103 36.90 36.87 -11.15
N PRO A 104 37.51 37.29 -10.03
CA PRO A 104 37.49 38.69 -9.63
C PRO A 104 38.09 39.57 -10.73
N PRO A 105 37.60 40.82 -10.91
CA PRO A 105 38.17 41.74 -11.89
C PRO A 105 39.65 41.99 -11.56
N ALA A 106 40.50 42.02 -12.59
CA ALA A 106 41.91 42.32 -12.43
C ALA A 106 42.10 43.74 -11.85
N PRO A 107 43.08 43.96 -10.96
CA PRO A 107 43.41 45.30 -10.50
C PRO A 107 43.98 46.13 -11.65
N THR A 108 43.49 47.36 -11.79
CA THR A 108 44.00 48.40 -12.71
C THR A 108 45.31 48.98 -12.22
#